data_AF-A0A0V0RKX4-F1
#
_entry.id   AF-A0A0V0RKX4-F1
#
_cell.length_a   1.000
_cell.length_b   1.000
_cell.length_c   1.000
_cell.angle_alpha   90.00
_cell.angle_beta   90.00
_cell.angle_gamma   90.00
#
_symmetry.space_group_name_H-M   'P 1'
#
loop_
_entity.id
_entity.type
_entity.pdbx_description
1 polymer ?
#
loop_
_entity_poly.entity_id
_entity_poly.type
_entity_poly.pdbx_seq_one_letter_code
_entity_poly.pdbx_strand_id
1 'polypeptide(L)'
;MYNSEFFEFDDHMYGEFRKFGSVLMKYLKRSDEISQIGCGSSCLADSLYDNGFKNIVSIDIVRSVIRKQIYRNRKRRPELTFSRGDATKLEYADQSFSAVLDKGTIDAIMSWKTEKCLDTANAMFAEVDRVLKTNGRYIILSLWPLCAAQIVHSVKLKQP
;
A
#
# COMPACT_ATOMS: atom_id res chain seq x y z
N MET A 1 15.60 -11.35 6.62
CA MET A 1 14.88 -12.54 6.09
C MET A 1 13.57 -12.61 6.84
N TYR A 2 12.45 -12.27 6.19
CA TYR A 2 11.14 -12.40 6.81
C TYR A 2 10.69 -13.87 6.71
N ASN A 3 10.24 -14.42 7.84
CA ASN A 3 9.91 -15.84 7.98
C ASN A 3 8.74 -16.24 7.07
N SER A 4 8.84 -17.43 6.45
CA SER A 4 7.82 -18.00 5.56
C SER A 4 6.49 -18.31 6.26
N GLU A 5 6.47 -18.37 7.59
CA GLU A 5 5.27 -18.65 8.40
C GLU A 5 4.34 -17.42 8.55
N PHE A 6 4.82 -16.20 8.29
CA PHE A 6 3.95 -15.01 8.26
C PHE A 6 3.13 -14.86 6.97
N PHE A 7 3.34 -15.74 5.97
CA PHE A 7 2.67 -15.66 4.67
C PHE A 7 1.38 -16.49 4.55
N GLU A 8 0.92 -17.13 5.63
CA GLU A 8 -0.46 -17.63 5.79
C GLU A 8 -1.36 -16.60 6.51
N PHE A 9 -1.04 -15.32 6.44
CA PHE A 9 -1.88 -14.28 7.04
C PHE A 9 -3.09 -13.96 6.15
N ASP A 10 -4.27 -14.13 6.76
CA ASP A 10 -5.62 -13.87 6.29
C ASP A 10 -5.73 -12.67 5.33
N ASP A 11 -6.50 -12.85 4.25
CA ASP A 11 -6.78 -11.86 3.20
C ASP A 11 -7.40 -10.55 3.76
N HIS A 12 -7.82 -10.61 5.03
CA HIS A 12 -8.52 -9.60 5.80
C HIS A 12 -7.69 -9.00 6.93
N MET A 13 -6.37 -9.11 6.91
CA MET A 13 -5.51 -8.25 7.75
C MET A 13 -6.05 -6.81 7.66
N TYR A 14 -6.51 -6.25 8.79
CA TYR A 14 -7.08 -4.90 8.92
C TYR A 14 -8.50 -4.70 8.36
N GLY A 15 -9.24 -5.78 8.09
CA GLY A 15 -10.65 -5.80 7.68
C GLY A 15 -10.89 -5.91 6.18
N GLU A 16 -12.11 -6.29 5.81
CA GLU A 16 -12.57 -6.26 4.41
C GLU A 16 -12.76 -4.82 3.92
N PHE A 17 -12.56 -4.62 2.62
CA PHE A 17 -12.87 -3.34 1.94
C PHE A 17 -14.30 -2.87 2.24
N ARG A 18 -15.26 -3.77 2.48
CA ARG A 18 -16.63 -3.41 2.86
C ARG A 18 -16.72 -2.56 4.13
N LYS A 19 -15.77 -2.70 5.07
CA LYS A 19 -15.78 -1.98 6.35
C LYS A 19 -15.22 -0.57 6.26
N PHE A 20 -14.13 -0.37 5.50
CA PHE A 20 -13.43 0.92 5.43
C PHE A 20 -13.49 1.60 4.06
N GLY A 21 -13.95 0.90 3.02
CA GLY A 21 -13.89 1.35 1.63
C GLY A 21 -14.67 2.64 1.39
N SER A 22 -15.83 2.81 2.03
CA SER A 22 -16.61 4.05 1.93
C SER A 22 -15.87 5.27 2.48
N VAL A 23 -15.01 5.09 3.48
CA VAL A 23 -14.19 6.15 4.05
C VAL A 23 -12.95 6.37 3.19
N LEU A 24 -12.24 5.29 2.83
CA LEU A 24 -11.05 5.34 1.97
C LEU A 24 -11.35 6.08 0.65
N MET A 25 -12.46 5.76 0.00
CA MET A 25 -12.85 6.38 -1.27
C MET A 25 -13.14 7.87 -1.18
N LYS A 26 -13.40 8.44 0.00
CA LYS A 26 -13.53 9.91 0.18
C LYS A 26 -12.20 10.64 0.01
N TYR A 27 -11.08 9.95 0.21
CA TYR A 27 -9.74 10.51 0.11
C TYR A 27 -9.09 10.23 -1.25
N LEU A 28 -9.77 9.52 -2.15
CA LEU A 28 -9.28 9.14 -3.48
C LEU A 28 -10.15 9.75 -4.59
N LYS A 29 -9.52 10.01 -5.74
CA LYS A 29 -10.16 10.45 -6.98
C LYS A 29 -9.99 9.35 -8.03
N ARG A 30 -10.98 9.17 -8.92
CA ARG A 30 -10.92 8.13 -9.96
C ARG A 30 -9.74 8.28 -10.92
N SER A 31 -9.26 9.50 -11.07
CA SER A 31 -8.09 9.88 -11.86
C SER A 31 -6.77 9.82 -11.08
N ASP A 32 -6.76 9.31 -9.85
CA ASP A 32 -5.53 9.22 -9.07
C ASP A 32 -4.60 8.14 -9.64
N GLU A 33 -3.30 8.46 -9.68
CA GLU A 33 -2.22 7.49 -9.85
C GLU A 33 -1.93 6.88 -8.48
N ILE A 34 -2.36 5.63 -8.27
CA ILE A 34 -2.36 4.98 -6.97
C ILE A 34 -1.24 3.94 -6.91
N SER A 35 -0.40 4.02 -5.88
CA SER A 35 0.55 2.96 -5.52
C SER A 35 0.11 2.26 -4.24
N GLN A 36 -0.10 0.95 -4.28
CA GLN A 36 -0.29 0.12 -3.09
C GLN A 36 1.03 -0.58 -2.74
N ILE A 37 1.64 -0.19 -1.62
CA ILE A 37 2.84 -0.85 -1.11
C ILE A 37 2.46 -2.05 -0.23
N GLY A 38 3.28 -3.11 -0.25
CA GLY A 38 3.04 -4.33 0.53
C GLY A 38 1.68 -4.94 0.25
N CYS A 39 1.35 -5.20 -1.02
CA CYS A 39 0.00 -5.55 -1.40
C CYS A 39 -0.50 -6.89 -0.83
N GLY A 40 0.39 -7.83 -0.48
CA GLY A 40 0.02 -9.12 0.08
C GLY A 40 -0.95 -9.89 -0.82
N SER A 41 -1.71 -10.82 -0.25
CA SER A 41 -2.82 -11.47 -0.97
C SER A 41 -4.07 -10.57 -1.10
N SER A 42 -4.09 -9.44 -0.38
CA SER A 42 -5.22 -8.53 -0.23
C SER A 42 -6.00 -8.28 -1.52
N CYS A 43 -7.34 -8.21 -1.39
CA CYS A 43 -8.26 -7.77 -2.44
C CYS A 43 -8.47 -6.25 -2.49
N LEU A 44 -7.59 -5.44 -1.90
CA LEU A 44 -7.74 -3.98 -1.90
C LEU A 44 -7.71 -3.38 -3.32
N ALA A 45 -6.69 -3.69 -4.12
CA ALA A 45 -6.58 -3.24 -5.51
C ALA A 45 -7.77 -3.72 -6.36
N ASP A 46 -8.15 -5.00 -6.21
CA ASP A 46 -9.35 -5.59 -6.81
C ASP A 46 -10.61 -4.76 -6.51
N SER A 47 -10.83 -4.43 -5.23
CA SER A 47 -12.03 -3.70 -4.79
C SER A 47 -12.04 -2.25 -5.29
N LEU A 48 -10.88 -1.57 -5.27
CA LEU A 48 -10.76 -0.22 -5.81
C LEU A 48 -11.03 -0.21 -7.32
N TYR A 49 -10.48 -1.19 -8.05
CA TYR A 49 -10.71 -1.35 -9.47
C TYR A 49 -12.19 -1.55 -9.80
N ASP A 50 -12.86 -2.44 -9.06
CA ASP A 50 -14.29 -2.72 -9.25
C ASP A 50 -15.16 -1.50 -8.92
N ASN A 51 -14.65 -0.58 -8.09
CA ASN A 51 -15.31 0.69 -7.84
C ASN A 51 -15.02 1.76 -8.89
N GLY A 52 -14.00 1.60 -9.75
CA GLY A 52 -13.71 2.53 -10.86
C GLY A 52 -12.34 3.23 -10.80
N PHE A 53 -11.45 2.86 -9.90
CA PHE A 53 -10.06 3.34 -9.91
C PHE A 53 -9.23 2.45 -10.85
N LYS A 54 -8.73 2.98 -11.96
CA LYS A 54 -8.05 2.17 -12.99
C LYS A 54 -6.52 2.24 -12.95
N ASN A 55 -5.97 3.32 -12.41
CA ASN A 55 -4.53 3.56 -12.40
C ASN A 55 -3.94 3.10 -11.05
N ILE A 56 -3.86 1.78 -10.87
CA ILE A 56 -3.37 1.16 -9.63
C ILE A 56 -2.15 0.29 -9.94
N VAL A 57 -1.05 0.58 -9.25
CA VAL A 57 0.15 -0.24 -9.22
C VAL A 57 0.33 -0.79 -7.82
N SER A 58 0.48 -2.10 -7.70
CA SER A 58 0.63 -2.80 -6.41
C SER A 58 1.96 -3.54 -6.37
N ILE A 59 2.75 -3.31 -5.31
CA ILE A 59 4.05 -3.97 -5.13
C ILE A 59 4.08 -4.86 -3.90
N ASP A 60 4.93 -5.87 -3.92
CA ASP A 60 5.24 -6.71 -2.76
C ASP A 60 6.64 -7.32 -2.91
N ILE A 61 7.34 -7.55 -1.80
CA ILE A 61 8.68 -8.16 -1.83
C ILE A 61 8.62 -9.65 -2.20
N VAL A 62 7.48 -10.30 -1.94
CA VAL A 62 7.29 -11.74 -2.11
C VAL A 62 6.76 -12.10 -3.49
N ARG A 63 7.64 -12.75 -4.27
CA ARG A 63 7.40 -13.14 -5.65
C ARG A 63 6.17 -14.05 -5.84
N SER A 64 5.92 -14.97 -4.91
CA SER A 64 4.77 -15.90 -5.01
C SER A 64 3.44 -15.17 -4.84
N VAL A 65 3.38 -14.16 -3.98
CA VAL A 65 2.21 -13.28 -3.80
C VAL A 65 1.91 -12.53 -5.09
N ILE A 66 2.91 -11.86 -5.68
CA ILE A 66 2.75 -11.14 -6.95
C ILE A 66 2.25 -12.07 -8.08
N ARG A 67 2.80 -13.28 -8.19
CA ARG A 67 2.32 -14.26 -9.18
C ARG A 67 0.84 -14.61 -8.99
N LYS A 68 0.41 -14.81 -7.74
CA LYS A 68 -1.00 -15.09 -7.41
C LYS A 68 -1.90 -13.91 -7.77
N GLN A 69 -1.49 -12.69 -7.43
CA GLN A 69 -2.21 -11.45 -7.75
C GLN A 69 -2.40 -11.26 -9.25
N ILE A 70 -1.34 -11.40 -10.04
CA ILE A 70 -1.40 -11.32 -11.51
C ILE A 70 -2.34 -12.39 -12.06
N TYR A 71 -2.21 -13.64 -11.61
CA TYR A 71 -3.04 -14.73 -12.08
C TYR A 71 -4.54 -14.48 -11.80
N ARG A 72 -4.86 -13.97 -10.61
CA ARG A 72 -6.22 -13.63 -10.17
C ARG A 72 -6.84 -12.52 -11.02
N ASN A 73 -6.05 -11.51 -11.39
CA ASN A 73 -6.55 -10.28 -11.99
C ASN A 73 -6.43 -10.21 -13.52
N ARG A 74 -5.51 -10.94 -14.15
CA ARG A 74 -5.19 -10.83 -15.59
C ARG A 74 -6.37 -10.87 -16.57
N LYS A 75 -7.47 -11.55 -16.24
CA LYS A 75 -8.66 -11.63 -17.11
C LYS A 75 -9.72 -10.59 -16.77
N ARG A 76 -9.95 -10.34 -15.48
CA ARG A 76 -11.07 -9.52 -15.00
C ARG A 76 -10.70 -8.05 -14.82
N ARG A 77 -9.43 -7.77 -14.55
CA ARG A 77 -8.90 -6.44 -14.20
C ARG A 77 -7.55 -6.21 -14.86
N PRO A 78 -7.49 -6.24 -16.21
CA PRO A 78 -6.22 -6.24 -16.95
C PRO A 78 -5.38 -4.97 -16.76
N GLU A 79 -5.96 -3.85 -16.32
CA GLU A 79 -5.25 -2.59 -16.07
C GLU A 79 -4.57 -2.56 -14.68
N LEU A 80 -4.88 -3.52 -13.78
CA LEU A 80 -4.15 -3.64 -12.52
C LEU A 80 -2.72 -4.10 -12.78
N THR A 81 -1.76 -3.32 -12.32
CA THR A 81 -0.34 -3.67 -12.42
C THR A 81 0.16 -4.23 -11.09
N PHE A 82 0.77 -5.41 -11.13
CA PHE A 82 1.43 -6.00 -9.97
C PHE A 82 2.89 -6.29 -10.30
N SER A 83 3.80 -5.87 -9.43
CA SER A 83 5.25 -6.12 -9.61
C SER A 83 5.92 -6.45 -8.28
N ARG A 84 7.08 -7.13 -8.37
CA ARG A 84 7.91 -7.32 -7.19
C ARG A 84 8.64 -6.01 -6.90
N GLY A 85 8.61 -5.56 -5.65
CA GLY A 85 9.28 -4.31 -5.25
C GLY A 85 9.51 -4.25 -3.74
N ASP A 86 10.50 -3.46 -3.34
CA ASP A 86 10.78 -3.14 -1.93
C ASP A 86 10.23 -1.75 -1.61
N ALA A 87 9.40 -1.66 -0.56
CA ALA A 87 8.80 -0.38 -0.15
C ALA A 87 9.86 0.62 0.39
N THR A 88 11.05 0.15 0.79
CA THR A 88 12.16 1.02 1.19
C THR A 88 13.05 1.44 0.02
N LYS A 89 12.75 0.99 -1.20
CA LYS A 89 13.47 1.35 -2.43
C LYS A 89 12.54 1.20 -3.63
N LEU A 90 11.71 2.20 -3.84
CA LEU A 90 10.70 2.25 -4.90
C LEU A 90 11.36 2.59 -6.24
N GLU A 91 11.25 1.68 -7.21
CA GLU A 91 11.76 1.87 -8.58
C GLU A 91 10.83 2.75 -9.43
N TYR A 92 10.38 3.86 -8.86
CA TYR A 92 9.54 4.87 -9.51
C TYR A 92 10.21 6.24 -9.43
N ALA A 93 9.94 7.09 -10.41
CA ALA A 93 10.42 8.47 -10.41
C ALA A 93 9.78 9.28 -9.27
N ASP A 94 10.45 10.36 -8.89
CA ASP A 94 9.91 11.34 -7.96
C ASP A 94 8.54 11.83 -8.46
N GLN A 95 7.61 12.07 -7.53
CA GLN A 95 6.29 12.60 -7.85
C GLN A 95 5.51 11.77 -8.91
N SER A 96 5.64 10.44 -8.89
CA SER A 96 4.89 9.54 -9.79
C SER A 96 3.42 9.36 -9.38
N PHE A 97 3.12 9.37 -8.07
CA PHE A 97 1.80 8.97 -7.55
C PHE A 97 1.05 10.11 -6.86
N SER A 98 -0.27 10.19 -7.04
CA SER A 98 -1.12 11.14 -6.31
C SER A 98 -1.72 10.55 -5.03
N ALA A 99 -1.65 9.23 -4.87
CA ALA A 99 -1.95 8.53 -3.62
C ALA A 99 -1.05 7.30 -3.43
N VAL A 100 -0.58 7.09 -2.20
CA VAL A 100 0.08 5.86 -1.78
C VAL A 100 -0.77 5.22 -0.69
N LEU A 101 -1.01 3.91 -0.82
CA LEU A 101 -1.82 3.11 0.10
C LEU A 101 -0.94 2.10 0.81
N ASP A 102 -0.98 2.11 2.13
CA ASP A 102 -0.39 1.07 2.99
C ASP A 102 -1.51 0.41 3.80
N LYS A 103 -1.69 -0.91 3.65
CA LYS A 103 -2.59 -1.70 4.48
C LYS A 103 -1.80 -2.79 5.22
N GLY A 104 -1.27 -2.43 6.39
CA GLY A 104 -0.57 -3.35 7.27
C GLY A 104 0.92 -3.57 6.99
N THR A 105 1.50 -2.90 6.00
CA THR A 105 2.93 -3.03 5.67
C THR A 105 3.78 -2.42 6.78
N ILE A 106 3.41 -1.23 7.26
CA ILE A 106 4.09 -0.63 8.41
C ILE A 106 4.01 -1.53 9.65
N ASP A 107 2.89 -2.20 9.89
CA ASP A 107 2.73 -3.10 11.03
C ASP A 107 3.63 -4.33 10.91
N ALA A 108 3.75 -4.88 9.69
CA ALA A 108 4.68 -5.96 9.39
C ALA A 108 6.14 -5.55 9.60
N ILE A 109 6.52 -4.33 9.19
CA ILE A 109 7.87 -3.77 9.42
C ILE A 109 8.15 -3.58 10.91
N MET A 110 7.17 -3.03 11.64
CA MET A 110 7.33 -2.66 13.05
C MET A 110 7.17 -3.81 14.03
N SER A 111 6.75 -5.00 13.58
CA SER A 111 6.39 -6.15 14.43
C SER A 111 7.39 -6.49 15.55
N TRP A 112 8.70 -6.32 15.31
CA TRP A 112 9.75 -6.66 16.28
C TRP A 112 10.17 -5.51 17.21
N LYS A 113 9.68 -4.28 16.99
CA LYS A 113 9.93 -3.09 17.83
C LYS A 113 11.43 -2.82 18.10
N THR A 114 12.28 -3.03 17.10
CA THR A 114 13.74 -2.78 17.20
C THR A 114 14.14 -1.47 16.51
N GLU A 115 15.32 -0.93 16.80
CA GLU A 115 15.88 0.23 16.07
C GLU A 115 15.96 -0.04 14.56
N LYS A 116 16.33 -1.27 14.16
CA LYS A 116 16.34 -1.67 12.74
C LYS A 116 14.97 -1.60 12.08
N CYS A 117 13.90 -1.90 12.83
CA CYS A 117 12.53 -1.73 12.34
C CYS A 117 12.21 -0.25 12.11
N LEU A 118 12.66 0.62 13.02
CA LEU A 118 12.49 2.06 12.89
C LEU A 118 13.25 2.62 11.68
N ASP A 119 14.49 2.19 11.47
CA ASP A 119 15.28 2.58 10.29
C ASP A 119 14.60 2.14 8.98
N THR A 120 14.07 0.91 8.97
CA THR A 120 13.33 0.35 7.82
C THR A 120 12.05 1.16 7.56
N ALA A 121 11.30 1.51 8.60
CA ALA A 121 10.10 2.33 8.49
C ALA A 121 10.42 3.75 7.99
N ASN A 122 11.50 4.36 8.49
CA ASN A 122 11.97 5.67 8.04
C ASN A 122 12.38 5.64 6.56
N ALA A 123 13.08 4.60 6.12
CA ALA A 123 13.45 4.42 4.72
C ALA A 123 12.21 4.26 3.82
N MET A 124 11.20 3.49 4.28
CA MET A 124 9.92 3.39 3.58
C MET A 124 9.21 4.76 3.49
N PHE A 125 9.11 5.50 4.59
CA PHE A 125 8.46 6.82 4.59
C PHE A 125 9.19 7.82 3.68
N ALA A 126 10.53 7.79 3.63
CA ALA A 126 11.31 8.61 2.72
C ALA A 126 11.00 8.31 1.25
N GLU A 127 10.90 7.03 0.88
CA GLU A 127 10.53 6.65 -0.48
C GLU A 127 9.08 7.01 -0.82
N VAL A 128 8.15 6.81 0.11
CA VAL A 128 6.75 7.24 -0.06
C VAL A 128 6.67 8.75 -0.28
N ASP A 129 7.38 9.55 0.52
CA ASP A 129 7.43 11.01 0.32
C ASP A 129 8.01 11.36 -1.06
N ARG A 130 9.12 10.73 -1.46
CA ARG A 130 9.78 10.98 -2.74
C ARG A 130 8.85 10.73 -3.93
N VAL A 131 8.16 9.59 -3.97
CA VAL A 131 7.29 9.22 -5.09
C VAL A 131 5.94 9.92 -5.08
N LEU A 132 5.54 10.53 -3.95
CA LEU A 132 4.30 11.31 -3.88
C LEU A 132 4.44 12.65 -4.60
N LYS A 133 3.45 12.95 -5.43
CA LYS A 133 3.25 14.28 -6.03
C LYS A 133 3.04 15.33 -4.96
N THR A 134 3.27 16.60 -5.32
CA THR A 134 2.79 17.73 -4.52
C THR A 134 1.28 17.60 -4.31
N ASN A 135 0.81 17.79 -3.07
CA ASN A 135 -0.56 17.53 -2.60
C ASN A 135 -1.01 16.07 -2.73
N GLY A 136 -0.06 15.14 -2.94
CA GLY A 136 -0.28 13.72 -2.87
C GLY A 136 -0.59 13.28 -1.44
N ARG A 137 -1.24 12.12 -1.32
CA ARG A 137 -1.78 11.64 -0.04
C ARG A 137 -1.21 10.28 0.28
N TYR A 138 -0.60 10.14 1.44
CA TYR A 138 -0.30 8.84 2.00
C TYR A 138 -1.44 8.41 2.92
N ILE A 139 -1.98 7.21 2.69
CA ILE A 139 -3.10 6.66 3.44
C ILE A 139 -2.68 5.32 4.04
N ILE A 140 -2.66 5.26 5.37
CA ILE A 140 -2.26 4.07 6.13
C ILE A 140 -3.48 3.46 6.82
N LEU A 141 -3.62 2.14 6.71
CA LEU A 141 -4.58 1.32 7.45
C LEU A 141 -3.79 0.37 8.37
N SER A 142 -3.85 0.59 9.68
CA SER A 142 -3.05 -0.10 10.70
C SER A 142 -3.89 -0.38 11.97
N LEU A 143 -3.49 -1.39 12.76
CA LEU A 143 -4.02 -1.69 14.10
C LEU A 143 -2.99 -1.49 15.22
N TRP A 144 -1.83 -0.90 14.92
CA TRP A 144 -0.79 -0.68 15.92
C TRP A 144 -1.34 0.19 17.08
N PRO A 145 -1.15 -0.18 18.37
CA PRO A 145 -1.86 0.44 19.50
C PRO A 145 -1.52 1.93 19.79
N LEU A 146 -0.54 2.52 19.08
CA LEU A 146 -0.32 3.99 19.05
C LEU A 146 -1.05 4.70 17.89
N CYS A 147 -1.73 3.94 17.03
CA CYS A 147 -2.59 4.36 15.93
C CYS A 147 -3.87 3.52 15.99
N ALA A 148 -4.77 3.79 16.95
CA ALA A 148 -6.08 3.14 17.00
C ALA A 148 -6.85 3.38 15.68
N ALA A 149 -6.76 2.46 14.72
CA ALA A 149 -7.44 2.51 13.41
C ALA A 149 -7.59 3.93 12.84
N GLN A 150 -6.47 4.65 12.74
CA GLN A 150 -6.46 5.98 12.15
C GLN A 150 -6.12 5.84 10.67
N ILE A 151 -7.00 6.33 9.80
CA ILE A 151 -6.58 6.77 8.47
C ILE A 151 -5.63 7.94 8.72
N VAL A 152 -4.35 7.65 8.87
CA VAL A 152 -3.33 8.69 8.98
C VAL A 152 -3.15 9.23 7.57
N HIS A 153 -3.63 10.46 7.39
CA HIS A 153 -3.53 11.19 6.15
C HIS A 153 -2.38 12.18 6.27
N SER A 154 -1.26 11.91 5.61
CA SER A 154 -0.25 12.95 5.39
C SER A 154 -0.38 13.48 3.96
N VAL A 155 -0.50 14.80 3.86
CA VAL A 155 -0.46 15.52 2.58
C VAL A 155 0.94 16.06 2.41
N LYS A 156 1.58 15.73 1.29
CA LYS A 156 2.82 16.40 0.92
C LYS A 156 2.50 17.83 0.51
N LEU A 157 2.73 18.78 1.42
CA LEU A 157 2.52 20.20 1.14
C LEU A 157 3.57 20.68 0.14
N LYS A 158 3.19 21.66 -0.68
CA LYS A 158 4.13 22.37 -1.55
C LYS A 158 5.19 23.04 -0.66
N GLN A 159 6.44 22.63 -0.77
CA GLN A 159 7.53 23.37 -0.13
C GLN A 159 7.60 24.76 -0.78
N PRO A 160 7.83 25.83 0.02
CA PRO A 160 7.87 27.21 -0.47
C PRO A 160 8.93 27.44 -1.53
#